data_AF-A0A849IIQ2-F1
#
_entry.id   AF-A0A849IIQ2-F1
#
_cell.length_a   1.000
_cell.length_b   1.000
_cell.length_c   1.000
_cell.angle_alpha   90.00
_cell.angle_beta   90.00
_cell.angle_gamma   90.00
#
_symmetry.space_group_name_H-M   'P 1'
#
loop_
_entity.id
_entity.type
_entity.pdbx_description
1 polymer ?
#
loop_
_entity_poly.entity_id
_entity_poly.type
_entity_poly.pdbx_seq_one_letter_code
_entity_poly.pdbx_strand_id
1 'polypeptide(L)' 'GRLFMEETGGQRINRVRVRQAEATGAAQAAVACPFCATMFQEGISSQELQGALGSADIAVLVARSMGLDFELPAAASV' A
#
# COMPACT_ATOMS: atom_id res chain seq x y z
N GLY A 1 5.57 0.06 10.83
CA GLY A 1 6.35 1.16 10.25
C GLY A 1 7.83 0.86 10.39
N ARG A 2 8.50 0.60 9.27
CA ARG A 2 9.96 0.45 9.15
C ARG A 2 10.44 1.01 7.80
N LEU A 3 9.71 1.98 7.22
CA LEU A 3 9.82 2.43 5.83
C LEU A 3 11.26 2.71 5.37
N PHE A 4 12.05 3.33 6.24
CA PHE A 4 13.45 3.70 6.01
C PHE A 4 14.46 2.73 6.64
N MET A 5 13.98 1.67 7.26
CA MET A 5 14.80 0.64 7.88
C MET A 5 15.21 -0.37 6.80
N GLU A 6 16.50 -0.65 6.73
CA GLU A 6 17.02 -1.74 5.93
C GLU A 6 16.77 -3.06 6.68
N GLU A 7 16.33 -4.09 5.98
CA GLU A 7 16.44 -5.46 6.49
C GLU A 7 17.92 -5.84 6.55
N THR A 8 18.25 -6.83 7.38
CA THR A 8 19.61 -7.37 7.46
C THR A 8 20.11 -7.73 6.05
N GLY A 9 21.07 -6.94 5.52
CA GLY A 9 21.59 -7.09 4.16
C GLY A 9 21.34 -5.92 3.19
N GLY A 10 20.97 -4.72 3.67
CA GLY A 10 20.97 -3.49 2.85
C GLY A 10 19.78 -3.32 1.91
N GLN A 11 18.75 -4.16 2.05
CA GLN A 11 17.54 -4.06 1.25
C GLN A 11 16.47 -3.24 1.97
N ARG A 12 15.90 -2.25 1.28
CA ARG A 12 14.79 -1.47 1.82
C ARG A 12 13.55 -2.35 2.01
N ILE A 13 12.92 -2.22 3.18
CA ILE A 13 11.75 -3.04 3.54
C ILE A 13 10.60 -2.91 2.54
N ASN A 14 10.38 -1.73 1.96
CA ASN A 14 9.27 -1.47 1.06
C ASN A 14 9.33 -2.37 -0.19
N ARG A 15 10.51 -2.52 -0.80
CA ARG A 15 10.77 -3.42 -1.93
C ARG A 15 10.55 -4.88 -1.56
N VAL A 16 11.06 -5.29 -0.39
CA VAL A 16 10.92 -6.67 0.10
C VAL A 16 9.44 -7.03 0.30
N ARG A 17 8.67 -6.17 0.96
CA ARG A 17 7.24 -6.41 1.24
C ARG A 17 6.38 -6.41 -0.01
N VAL A 18 6.70 -5.55 -0.97
CA VAL A 18 5.99 -5.49 -2.24
C VAL A 18 6.24 -6.74 -3.09
N ARG A 19 7.49 -7.21 -3.19
CA ARG A 19 7.78 -8.50 -3.86
C ARG A 19 7.12 -9.69 -3.17
N GLN A 20 7.06 -9.67 -1.84
CA GLN A 20 6.31 -10.71 -1.10
C GLN A 20 4.82 -10.68 -1.45
N ALA A 21 4.21 -9.50 -1.54
CA ALA A 21 2.81 -9.38 -1.92
C ALA A 21 2.58 -9.80 -3.39
N GLU A 22 3.43 -9.37 -4.31
CA GLU A 22 3.38 -9.78 -5.73
C GLU A 22 3.48 -11.30 -5.89
N ALA A 23 4.40 -11.94 -5.17
CA ALA A 23 4.59 -13.40 -5.23
C ALA A 23 3.36 -14.20 -4.80
N THR A 24 2.42 -13.60 -4.07
CA THR A 24 1.14 -14.26 -3.73
C THR A 24 0.13 -14.25 -4.88
N GLY A 25 0.34 -13.45 -5.92
CA GLY A 25 -0.64 -13.21 -6.99
C GLY A 25 -1.80 -12.31 -6.58
N ALA A 26 -1.72 -11.64 -5.43
CA ALA A 26 -2.74 -10.70 -4.99
C ALA A 26 -2.73 -9.44 -5.86
N ALA A 27 -3.91 -9.02 -6.32
CA ALA A 27 -4.07 -7.74 -7.03
C ALA A 27 -4.04 -6.53 -6.08
N GLN A 28 -4.24 -6.73 -4.77
CA GLN A 28 -4.34 -5.64 -3.81
C GLN A 28 -3.85 -6.03 -2.41
N ALA A 29 -2.99 -5.19 -1.84
CA ALA A 29 -2.57 -5.25 -0.44
C ALA A 29 -3.47 -4.35 0.43
N ALA A 30 -4.22 -4.95 1.34
CA ALA A 30 -5.00 -4.22 2.33
C ALA A 30 -4.12 -3.82 3.53
N VAL A 31 -4.17 -2.55 3.94
CA VAL A 31 -3.42 -2.01 5.07
C VAL A 31 -4.35 -1.31 6.06
N ALA A 32 -3.96 -1.23 7.33
CA ALA A 32 -4.72 -0.55 8.38
C ALA A 32 -3.90 0.58 9.05
N CYS A 33 -2.82 1.02 8.41
CA CYS A 33 -1.91 2.03 8.95
C CYS A 33 -1.44 2.95 7.81
N PRO A 34 -1.51 4.29 7.99
CA PRO A 34 -1.15 5.24 6.93
C PRO A 34 0.32 5.10 6.50
N PHE A 35 1.23 4.82 7.43
CA PHE A 35 2.63 4.58 7.09
C PHE A 35 2.83 3.30 6.25
N CYS A 36 2.01 2.28 6.47
CA CYS A 36 2.07 1.07 5.65
C CYS A 36 1.51 1.35 4.25
N ALA A 37 0.51 2.23 4.11
CA ALA A 37 0.02 2.67 2.81
C ALA A 37 1.13 3.36 2.00
N THR A 38 1.80 4.35 2.59
CA THR A 38 2.96 5.01 1.96
C THR A 38 4.06 4.01 1.62
N MET A 39 4.35 3.06 2.52
CA MET A 39 5.35 2.02 2.28
C MET A 39 5.03 1.17 1.05
N PHE A 40 3.79 0.72 0.90
CA PHE A 40 3.39 -0.06 -0.26
C PHE A 40 3.35 0.80 -1.52
N GLN A 41 2.84 2.03 -1.47
CA GLN A 41 2.80 2.93 -2.62
C GLN A 41 4.20 3.22 -3.18
N GLU A 42 5.15 3.61 -2.33
CA GLU A 42 6.54 3.82 -2.73
C GLU A 42 7.19 2.51 -3.21
N GLY A 43 6.93 1.39 -2.52
CA GLY A 43 7.47 0.10 -2.89
C GLY A 43 6.99 -0.37 -4.27
N ILE A 44 5.67 -0.27 -4.54
CA ILE A 44 5.02 -0.61 -5.81
C ILE A 44 5.60 0.25 -6.92
N SER A 45 5.72 1.56 -6.70
CA SER A 45 6.32 2.47 -7.67
C SER A 45 7.79 2.14 -7.94
N SER A 46 8.55 1.78 -6.90
CA SER A 46 9.98 1.47 -7.04
C SER A 46 10.28 0.11 -7.67
N GLN A 47 9.26 -0.75 -7.81
CA GLN A 47 9.36 -2.08 -8.42
C GLN A 47 8.56 -2.15 -9.75
N GLU A 48 7.99 -1.03 -10.21
CA GLU A 48 7.24 -0.92 -11.46
C GLU A 48 5.99 -1.85 -11.52
N LEU A 49 5.31 -2.02 -10.38
CA LEU A 49 4.17 -2.95 -10.22
C LEU A 49 2.78 -2.28 -10.23
N GLN A 50 2.67 -1.02 -10.63
CA GLN A 50 1.43 -0.23 -10.56
C GLN A 50 0.23 -0.87 -11.30
N GLY A 51 0.48 -1.71 -12.31
CA GLY A 51 -0.55 -2.44 -13.06
C GLY A 51 -0.89 -3.83 -12.50
N ALA A 52 -0.09 -4.35 -11.57
CA ALA A 52 -0.22 -5.72 -11.04
C ALA A 52 -0.65 -5.76 -9.56
N LEU A 53 -0.25 -4.76 -8.77
CA LEU A 53 -0.50 -4.72 -7.34
C LEU A 53 -0.89 -3.30 -6.90
N GLY A 54 -2.06 -3.17 -6.26
CA GLY A 54 -2.51 -1.96 -5.59
C GLY A 54 -2.34 -2.02 -4.07
N SER A 55 -2.49 -0.87 -3.40
CA SER A 55 -2.60 -0.79 -1.94
C SER A 55 -3.82 0.01 -1.54
N ALA A 56 -4.62 -0.48 -0.60
CA ALA A 56 -5.82 0.20 -0.12
C ALA A 56 -5.98 0.07 1.39
N ASP A 57 -6.59 1.08 2.02
CA ASP A 57 -6.96 0.98 3.43
C ASP A 57 -8.12 -0.01 3.61
N ILE A 58 -8.01 -0.90 4.60
CA ILE A 58 -9.02 -1.92 4.88
C ILE A 58 -10.40 -1.31 5.19
N ALA A 59 -10.46 -0.16 5.87
CA ALA A 59 -11.72 0.53 6.15
C ALA A 59 -12.39 1.02 4.86
N VAL A 60 -11.60 1.49 3.88
CA VAL A 60 -12.12 1.89 2.56
C VAL A 60 -12.66 0.67 1.81
N LEU A 61 -12.00 -0.49 1.89
CA LEU A 61 -12.48 -1.71 1.25
C LEU A 61 -13.79 -2.21 1.86
N VAL A 62 -13.92 -2.12 3.18
CA VAL A 62 -15.17 -2.46 3.90
C VAL A 62 -16.27 -1.46 3.55
N ALA A 63 -15.98 -0.16 3.52
CA ALA A 63 -16.96 0.86 3.13
C ALA A 63 -17.51 0.59 1.72
N ARG A 64 -16.64 0.32 0.74
CA ARG A 64 -17.03 -0.04 -0.63
C ARG A 64 -17.87 -1.30 -0.70
N SER A 65 -17.55 -2.33 0.08
CA SER A 65 -18.36 -3.56 0.10
C SER A 65 -19.76 -3.35 0.70
N MET A 66 -19.92 -2.32 1.52
CA MET A 66 -21.21 -1.87 2.06
C MET A 66 -21.95 -0.86 1.15
N GLY A 67 -21.40 -0.54 -0.02
CA GLY A 67 -21.98 0.46 -0.94
C GLY A 67 -21.79 1.91 -0.48
N LEU A 68 -20.82 2.16 0.41
CA LEU A 68 -20.46 3.50 0.89
C LEU A 68 -19.26 4.02 0.08
N ASP A 69 -19.55 4.73 -1.00
CA ASP A 69 -18.52 5.47 -1.74
C ASP A 69 -18.32 6.84 -1.10
N PHE A 70 -17.38 6.92 -0.16
CA PHE A 70 -16.99 8.17 0.46
C PHE A 70 -16.11 8.96 -0.53
N GLU A 71 -16.69 9.94 -1.22
CA GLU A 71 -15.89 11.04 -1.81
C GLU A 71 -15.34 11.86 -0.64
N LEU A 72 -14.13 11.54 -0.19
CA LEU A 72 -13.37 12.44 0.65
C LEU A 72 -13.16 13.73 -0.17
N PRO A 73 -13.59 14.91 0.32
CA PRO A 73 -13.25 16.15 -0.35
C PRO A 73 -11.72 16.18 -0.51
N ALA A 74 -11.26 16.49 -1.73
CA ALA A 74 -9.85 16.71 -2.00
C ALA A 74 -9.29 17.57 -0.86
N ALA A 75 -8.25 17.03 -0.20
CA ALA A 75 -7.69 17.52 1.05
C ALA A 75 -7.86 19.04 1.19
N ALA A 76 -8.56 19.47 2.24
CA ALA A 76 -8.70 20.88 2.58
C ALA A 76 -7.33 21.55 2.45
N SER A 77 -7.21 22.43 1.47
CA SER A 77 -6.08 23.32 1.27
C SER A 77 -5.95 24.19 2.50
N VAL A 78 -5.02 23.82 3.39
CA VAL A 78 -4.47 24.66 4.45
C VAL A 78 -2.96 24.69 4.25
#